data_AF-A0A117I8R4-F1
#
_entry.id   AF-A0A117I8R4-F1
#
_cell.length_a   1.000
_cell.length_b   1.000
_cell.length_c   1.000
_cell.angle_alpha   90.00
_cell.angle_beta   90.00
_cell.angle_gamma   90.00
#
_symmetry.space_group_name_H-M   'P 1'
#
loop_
_entity.id
_entity.type
_entity.pdbx_description
1 polymer ?
#
loop_
_entity_poly.entity_id
_entity_poly.type
_entity_poly.pdbx_seq_one_letter_code
_entity_poly.pdbx_strand_id
1 'polypeptide(L)'
;MLVRLSVSRRLVAAAVEAVADGSPEARRVVSMAKSHATEAAVAVAGKAMQLHGGIGYPWEGGIHRYLKRAMLNRALFGGPAAHRRLISEAY
;
A
#
# COMPACT_ATOMS: atom_id res chain seq x y z
N MET A 1 -10.66 -8.75 3.12
CA MET A 1 -9.96 -7.44 3.21
C MET A 1 -8.92 -7.45 4.34
N LEU A 2 -9.28 -7.98 5.51
CA LEU A 2 -8.40 -8.07 6.69
C LEU A 2 -7.02 -8.71 6.42
N VAL A 3 -6.96 -9.87 5.76
CA VAL A 3 -5.68 -10.57 5.47
C VAL A 3 -4.68 -9.66 4.75
N ARG A 4 -5.10 -8.92 3.71
CA ARG A 4 -4.22 -8.00 2.98
C ARG A 4 -3.73 -6.85 3.86
N LEU A 5 -4.56 -6.36 4.78
CA LEU A 5 -4.16 -5.33 5.75
C LEU A 5 -3.14 -5.88 6.74
N SER A 6 -3.36 -7.09 7.27
CA SER A 6 -2.44 -7.74 8.20
C SER A 6 -1.07 -8.01 7.56
N VAL A 7 -1.05 -8.50 6.30
CA VAL A 7 0.19 -8.68 5.54
C VAL A 7 0.87 -7.34 5.28
N SER A 8 0.13 -6.31 4.83
CA SER A 8 0.68 -4.97 4.62
C SER A 8 1.30 -4.40 5.89
N ARG A 9 0.64 -4.55 7.04
CA ARG A 9 1.15 -4.11 8.34
C ARG A 9 2.46 -4.81 8.71
N ARG A 10 2.53 -6.14 8.53
CA ARG A 10 3.75 -6.92 8.81
C ARG A 10 4.90 -6.51 7.90
N LEU A 11 4.65 -6.31 6.61
CA LEU A 11 5.68 -5.87 5.66
C LEU A 11 6.19 -4.46 5.98
N VAL A 12 5.30 -3.55 6.35
CA VAL A 12 5.69 -2.18 6.75
C VAL A 12 6.50 -2.21 8.04
N ALA A 13 6.12 -3.01 9.04
CA ALA A 13 6.89 -3.16 10.28
C ALA A 13 8.31 -3.68 9.99
N ALA A 14 8.42 -4.75 9.21
CA ALA A 14 9.72 -5.30 8.82
C ALA A 14 10.58 -4.29 8.02
N ALA A 15 9.95 -3.47 7.17
CA ALA A 15 10.66 -2.41 6.43
C ALA A 15 11.19 -1.32 7.37
N VAL A 16 10.41 -0.93 8.39
CA VAL A 16 10.84 0.05 9.40
C VAL A 16 12.01 -0.50 10.21
N GLU A 17 11.91 -1.74 10.69
CA GLU A 17 12.98 -2.42 11.42
C GLU A 17 14.27 -2.49 10.58
N ALA A 18 14.18 -2.98 9.33
CA ALA A 18 15.34 -3.08 8.45
C ALA A 18 16.01 -1.72 8.17
N VAL A 19 15.23 -0.64 8.05
CA VAL A 19 15.77 0.72 7.89
C VAL A 19 16.42 1.22 9.18
N ALA A 20 15.79 0.99 10.33
CA ALA A 20 16.32 1.41 11.62
C ALA A 20 17.65 0.70 11.96
N ASP A 21 17.77 -0.57 11.61
CA ASP A 21 18.97 -1.38 11.84
C ASP A 21 20.07 -1.14 10.78
N GLY A 22 19.83 -0.28 9.79
CA GLY A 22 20.77 -0.05 8.68
C GLY A 22 21.04 -1.30 7.85
N SER A 23 20.07 -2.22 7.78
CA SER A 23 20.21 -3.50 7.09
C SER A 23 20.59 -3.30 5.62
N PRO A 24 21.52 -4.10 5.06
CA PRO A 24 21.78 -4.10 3.62
C PRO A 24 20.54 -4.45 2.79
N GLU A 25 19.55 -5.10 3.42
CA GLU A 25 18.29 -5.51 2.79
C GLU A 25 17.17 -4.48 2.88
N ALA A 26 17.39 -3.35 3.56
CA ALA A 26 16.38 -2.34 3.79
C ALA A 26 15.68 -1.90 2.49
N ARG A 27 16.45 -1.70 1.41
CA ARG A 27 15.91 -1.29 0.10
C ARG A 27 14.94 -2.32 -0.50
N ARG A 28 15.26 -3.62 -0.37
CA ARG A 28 14.41 -4.71 -0.88
C ARG A 28 13.11 -4.80 -0.07
N VAL A 29 13.23 -4.80 1.27
CA VAL A 29 12.08 -4.93 2.18
C VAL A 29 11.15 -3.71 2.07
N VAL A 30 11.69 -2.49 1.96
CA VAL A 30 10.91 -1.27 1.70
C VAL A 30 10.16 -1.37 0.37
N SER A 31 10.79 -1.87 -0.69
CA SER A 31 10.13 -2.05 -1.98
C SER A 31 8.99 -3.07 -1.92
N MET A 32 9.19 -4.18 -1.19
CA MET A 32 8.14 -5.18 -0.95
C MET A 32 6.95 -4.57 -0.21
N ALA A 33 7.22 -3.84 0.88
CA ALA A 33 6.19 -3.17 1.67
C ALA A 33 5.43 -2.12 0.86
N LYS A 34 6.14 -1.24 0.13
CA LYS A 34 5.54 -0.17 -0.68
C LYS A 34 4.66 -0.71 -1.79
N SER A 35 5.13 -1.73 -2.53
CA SER A 35 4.35 -2.39 -3.57
C SER A 35 3.06 -2.98 -2.99
N HIS A 36 3.18 -3.82 -1.96
CA HIS A 36 2.04 -4.56 -1.42
C HIS A 36 1.03 -3.64 -0.73
N ALA A 37 1.48 -2.74 0.14
CA ALA A 37 0.61 -1.89 0.94
C ALA A 37 -0.20 -0.92 0.08
N THR A 38 0.37 -0.36 -0.98
CA THR A 38 -0.34 0.59 -1.84
C THR A 38 -1.34 -0.07 -2.78
N GLU A 39 -1.06 -1.28 -3.29
CA GLU A 39 -2.07 -2.07 -4.01
C GLU A 39 -3.19 -2.55 -3.08
N ALA A 40 -2.86 -2.94 -1.85
CA ALA A 40 -3.85 -3.29 -0.84
C ALA A 40 -4.73 -2.11 -0.47
N ALA A 41 -4.16 -0.92 -0.26
CA ALA A 41 -4.90 0.29 0.08
C ALA A 41 -5.91 0.66 -1.01
N VAL A 42 -5.50 0.68 -2.28
CA VAL A 42 -6.42 0.98 -3.40
C VAL A 42 -7.52 -0.07 -3.50
N ALA A 43 -7.18 -1.35 -3.39
CA ALA A 43 -8.17 -2.42 -3.49
C ALA A 43 -9.18 -2.40 -2.32
N VAL A 44 -8.72 -2.13 -1.09
CA VAL A 44 -9.60 -2.07 0.09
C VAL A 44 -10.47 -0.83 0.06
N ALA A 45 -9.90 0.35 -0.25
CA ALA A 45 -10.68 1.58 -0.35
C ALA A 45 -11.68 1.53 -1.52
N GLY A 46 -11.32 0.93 -2.64
CA GLY A 46 -12.23 0.70 -3.77
C GLY A 46 -13.38 -0.25 -3.41
N LYS A 47 -13.10 -1.33 -2.67
CA LYS A 47 -14.16 -2.22 -2.15
C LYS A 47 -15.05 -1.53 -1.14
N ALA A 48 -14.49 -0.69 -0.25
CA ALA A 48 -15.28 0.10 0.68
C ALA A 48 -16.22 1.06 -0.07
N MET A 49 -15.74 1.71 -1.13
CA MET A 49 -16.57 2.54 -2.02
C MET A 49 -17.74 1.73 -2.60
N GLN A 50 -17.45 0.56 -3.16
CA GLN A 50 -18.47 -0.30 -3.77
C GLN A 50 -19.53 -0.77 -2.76
N LEU A 51 -19.11 -1.14 -1.55
CA LEU A 51 -20.02 -1.62 -0.50
C LEU A 51 -21.01 -0.56 -0.02
N HIS A 52 -20.61 0.71 -0.01
CA HIS A 52 -21.47 1.82 0.42
C HIS A 52 -22.24 2.45 -0.75
N GLY A 53 -21.93 2.05 -1.99
CA GLY A 53 -22.56 2.60 -3.19
C GLY A 53 -22.48 4.12 -3.23
N GLY A 54 -23.60 4.76 -3.60
CA GLY A 54 -23.72 6.21 -3.68
C GLY A 54 -23.37 6.94 -2.38
N ILE A 55 -23.60 6.33 -1.20
CA ILE A 55 -23.35 6.96 0.10
C ILE A 55 -21.86 7.18 0.36
N GLY A 56 -20.98 6.38 -0.25
CA GLY A 56 -19.52 6.55 -0.10
C GLY A 56 -18.96 7.79 -0.80
N TYR A 57 -19.69 8.36 -1.76
CA TYR A 57 -19.24 9.45 -2.63
C TYR A 57 -19.40 10.86 -2.04
N PRO A 58 -20.52 11.23 -1.39
CA PRO A 58 -20.68 12.51 -0.72
C PRO A 58 -19.65 12.79 0.36
N TRP A 59 -19.54 14.07 0.72
CA TRP A 59 -18.62 14.55 1.74
C TRP A 59 -18.88 13.89 3.10
N GLU A 60 -20.15 13.71 3.45
CA GLU A 60 -20.65 13.14 4.68
C GLU A 60 -20.26 11.67 4.84
N GLY A 61 -20.27 10.90 3.75
CA GLY A 61 -19.84 9.51 3.74
C GLY A 61 -18.32 9.33 3.78
N GLY A 62 -17.57 10.26 3.16
CA GLY A 62 -16.12 10.39 3.34
C GLY A 62 -15.22 9.28 2.74
N ILE A 63 -15.79 8.16 2.26
CA ILE A 63 -15.01 7.00 1.76
C ILE A 63 -14.15 7.36 0.55
N HIS A 64 -14.66 8.24 -0.32
CA HIS A 64 -13.96 8.71 -1.51
C HIS A 64 -12.61 9.37 -1.18
N ARG A 65 -12.46 9.96 0.01
CA ARG A 65 -11.20 10.58 0.45
C ARG A 65 -10.11 9.53 0.64
N TYR A 66 -10.44 8.37 1.22
CA TYR A 66 -9.51 7.26 1.40
C TYR A 66 -9.09 6.67 0.06
N LEU A 67 -10.01 6.52 -0.90
CA LEU A 67 -9.68 6.04 -2.24
C LEU A 67 -8.75 7.02 -2.97
N LYS A 68 -9.05 8.33 -2.94
CA LYS A 68 -8.19 9.38 -3.52
C LYS A 68 -6.78 9.35 -2.90
N ARG A 69 -6.68 9.26 -1.56
CA ARG A 69 -5.39 9.17 -0.85
C ARG A 69 -4.63 7.89 -1.18
N ALA A 70 -5.31 6.75 -1.26
CA ALA A 70 -4.69 5.48 -1.63
C ALA A 70 -4.12 5.51 -3.05
N MET A 71 -4.85 6.11 -4.00
CA MET A 71 -4.36 6.31 -5.37
C MET A 71 -3.14 7.22 -5.43
N LEU A 72 -3.15 8.34 -4.69
CA LEU A 72 -1.98 9.23 -4.59
C LEU A 72 -0.76 8.49 -4.02
N ASN A 73 -0.93 7.79 -2.89
CA ASN A 73 0.15 7.04 -2.25
C ASN A 73 0.71 5.92 -3.15
N ARG A 74 -0.12 5.35 -4.02
CA ARG A 74 0.32 4.36 -5.03
C ARG A 74 1.18 4.99 -6.12
N ALA A 75 0.92 6.24 -6.50
CA ALA A 75 1.68 6.93 -7.55
C ALA A 75 2.99 7.56 -7.04
N LEU A 76 3.01 8.05 -5.80
CA LEU A 76 4.19 8.66 -5.21
C LEU A 76 5.29 7.64 -4.90
N PHE A 77 6.55 8.05 -5.06
CA PHE A 77 7.76 7.29 -4.73
C PHE A 77 7.92 5.95 -5.45
N GLY A 78 7.36 5.84 -6.66
CA GLY A 78 7.39 4.61 -7.45
C GLY A 78 6.11 3.78 -7.32
N GLY A 79 5.64 3.32 -8.47
CA GLY A 79 4.48 2.44 -8.55
C GLY A 79 4.80 1.00 -8.17
N PRO A 80 3.80 0.17 -7.83
CA PRO A 80 4.00 -1.23 -7.44
C PRO A 80 4.80 -2.06 -8.47
N ALA A 81 4.57 -1.84 -9.77
CA ALA A 81 5.31 -2.52 -10.82
C ALA A 81 6.82 -2.15 -10.83
N ALA A 82 7.15 -0.89 -10.55
CA ALA A 82 8.55 -0.46 -10.46
C ALA A 82 9.25 -1.10 -9.26
N HIS A 83 8.59 -1.16 -8.10
CA HIS A 83 9.13 -1.85 -6.93
C HIS A 83 9.28 -3.36 -7.13
N ARG A 84 8.34 -4.01 -7.83
CA ARG A 84 8.47 -5.43 -8.17
C ARG A 84 9.65 -5.71 -9.10
N ARG A 85 9.93 -4.83 -10.08
CA ARG A 85 11.13 -4.92 -10.92
C ARG A 85 12.43 -4.80 -10.09
N LEU A 86 12.49 -3.82 -9.18
CA LEU A 86 13.64 -3.67 -8.28
C LEU A 86 13.87 -4.92 -7.41
N ILE A 87 12.79 -5.60 -6.98
CA ILE A 87 12.91 -6.85 -6.21
C ILE A 87 13.43 -7.98 -7.11
N SER A 88 12.94 -8.11 -8.34
CA SER A 88 13.39 -9.16 -9.25
C SER A 88 14.84 -9.00 -9.70
N GLU A 89 15.34 -7.78 -9.78
CA GLU A 89 16.75 -7.49 -10.12
C GLU A 89 17.73 -7.87 -8.99
N ALA A 90 17.22 -8.14 -7.79
CA ALA A 90 18.00 -8.56 -6.64
C ALA A 90 18.12 -10.10 -6.49
N TYR A 91 17.57 -10.85 -7.46
CA TYR A 91 17.68 -12.31 -7.59
C TYR A 91 18.52 -12.65 -8.81
#